data_AF-A0A955I3W2-F1
#
_entry.id   AF-A0A955I3W2-F1
#
_cell.length_a   1.000
_cell.length_b   1.000
_cell.length_c   1.000
_cell.angle_alpha   90.00
_cell.angle_beta   90.00
_cell.angle_gamma   90.00
#
_symmetry.space_group_name_H-M   'P 1'
#
loop_
_entity.id
_entity.type
_entity.pdbx_description
1 polymer ?
#
loop_
_entity_poly.entity_id
_entity_poly.type
_entity_poly.pdbx_seq_one_letter_code
_entity_poly.pdbx_strand_id
1 'polypeptide(L)'
;MIRGRLEFATNEVEDQVLLKTDGIPTYHGAVVLDDYAMKVTHMFRGEEWISSIPKQVLTARALGIELPRYGHLPLILGTDRKKLSKRNGDVSVDNFLEK
;
A
#
# COMPACT_ATOMS: atom_id res chain seq x y z
N MET A 1 12.57 -3.08 -2.96
CA MET A 1 13.77 -2.71 -2.16
C MET A 1 13.93 -3.63 -0.96
N ILE A 2 13.05 -3.57 0.05
CA ILE A 2 13.23 -4.31 1.31
C ILE A 2 12.93 -5.82 1.16
N ARG A 3 11.82 -6.17 0.50
CA ARG A 3 11.37 -7.56 0.34
C ARG A 3 12.02 -8.35 -0.80
N GLY A 4 12.98 -7.76 -1.50
CA GLY A 4 13.57 -8.37 -2.70
C GLY A 4 12.59 -8.49 -3.88
N ARG A 5 12.77 -9.54 -4.69
CA ARG A 5 11.92 -9.85 -5.85
C ARG A 5 10.62 -10.51 -5.38
N LEU A 6 9.51 -9.94 -5.80
CA LEU A 6 8.16 -10.49 -5.59
C LEU A 6 7.54 -10.77 -6.96
N GLU A 7 6.89 -11.92 -7.09
CA GLU A 7 6.23 -12.35 -8.32
C GLU A 7 4.82 -12.80 -7.99
N PHE A 8 3.88 -12.43 -8.86
CA PHE A 8 2.46 -12.73 -8.71
C PHE A 8 1.93 -13.23 -10.05
N ALA A 9 1.16 -14.31 -10.04
CA ALA A 9 0.53 -14.82 -11.23
C ALA A 9 -0.68 -13.94 -11.57
N THR A 10 -0.79 -13.47 -12.82
CA THR A 10 -1.83 -12.49 -13.18
C THR A 10 -3.25 -13.06 -13.08
N ASN A 11 -3.40 -14.37 -13.28
CA ASN A 11 -4.66 -15.11 -13.08
C ASN A 11 -5.12 -15.18 -11.62
N GLU A 12 -4.27 -14.86 -10.66
CA GLU A 12 -4.62 -14.75 -9.23
C GLU A 12 -5.05 -13.32 -8.85
N VAL A 13 -5.00 -12.37 -9.79
CA VAL A 13 -5.36 -10.98 -9.56
C VAL A 13 -6.79 -10.75 -10.04
N GLU A 14 -7.69 -10.46 -9.11
CA GLU A 14 -9.08 -10.16 -9.40
C GLU A 14 -9.26 -8.81 -10.11
N ASP A 15 -10.35 -8.68 -10.87
CA ASP A 15 -10.77 -7.43 -11.48
C ASP A 15 -11.10 -6.39 -10.41
N GLN A 16 -10.28 -5.34 -10.36
CA GLN A 16 -10.40 -4.29 -9.35
C GLN A 16 -11.28 -3.14 -9.83
N VAL A 17 -12.30 -2.80 -9.05
CA VAL A 17 -13.04 -1.54 -9.23
C VAL A 17 -12.09 -0.35 -8.97
N LEU A 18 -11.87 0.50 -9.98
CA LEU A 18 -11.03 1.69 -9.88
C LEU A 18 -11.85 2.97 -9.63
N LEU A 19 -13.07 3.03 -10.17
CA LEU A 19 -13.98 4.17 -10.03
C LEU A 19 -15.34 3.66 -9.57
N LYS A 20 -15.87 4.24 -8.51
CA LYS A 20 -17.23 3.94 -8.02
C LYS A 20 -18.27 4.64 -8.91
N THR A 21 -19.52 4.21 -8.81
CA THR A 21 -20.65 4.80 -9.55
C THR A 21 -20.94 6.25 -9.17
N ASP A 22 -20.53 6.68 -7.98
CA ASP A 22 -20.61 8.07 -7.52
C ASP A 22 -19.49 8.98 -8.07
N GLY A 23 -18.62 8.44 -8.94
CA GLY A 23 -17.51 9.18 -9.54
C GLY A 23 -16.29 9.35 -8.63
N ILE A 24 -16.31 8.80 -7.40
CA ILE A 24 -15.16 8.85 -6.50
C ILE A 24 -14.25 7.64 -6.77
N PRO A 25 -12.93 7.84 -6.99
CA PRO A 25 -12.02 6.73 -7.21
C PRO A 25 -11.88 5.86 -5.96
N THR A 26 -11.60 4.58 -6.15
CA THR A 26 -11.15 3.72 -5.05
C THR A 26 -9.71 4.07 -4.70
N TYR A 27 -9.22 3.57 -3.55
CA TYR A 27 -7.80 3.72 -3.20
C TYR A 27 -6.88 3.26 -4.34
N HIS A 28 -7.13 2.11 -4.95
CA HIS A 28 -6.31 1.60 -6.05
C HIS A 28 -6.47 2.39 -7.34
N GLY A 29 -7.64 3.01 -7.57
CA GLY A 29 -7.86 3.90 -8.71
C GLY A 29 -7.12 5.23 -8.56
N ALA A 30 -7.02 5.78 -7.34
CA ALA A 30 -6.38 7.06 -7.08
C ALA A 30 -4.86 6.96 -6.96
N VAL A 31 -4.36 6.00 -6.16
CA VAL A 31 -2.96 6.01 -5.71
C VAL A 31 -1.94 5.99 -6.85
N VAL A 32 -2.20 5.25 -7.94
CA VAL A 32 -1.29 5.20 -9.09
C VAL A 32 -1.23 6.53 -9.82
N LEU A 33 -2.37 7.20 -9.96
CA LEU A 33 -2.47 8.51 -10.61
C LEU A 33 -1.84 9.59 -9.74
N ASP A 34 -2.10 9.56 -8.44
CA ASP A 34 -1.54 10.52 -7.47
C ASP A 34 -0.03 10.38 -7.38
N ASP A 35 0.50 9.16 -7.24
CA ASP A 35 1.94 8.90 -7.19
C ASP A 35 2.64 9.41 -8.45
N TYR A 36 2.03 9.20 -9.62
CA TYR A 36 2.54 9.72 -10.90
C TYR A 36 2.49 11.25 -10.98
N ALA A 37 1.32 11.85 -10.70
CA ALA A 37 1.11 13.30 -10.76
C ALA A 37 2.01 14.06 -9.78
N MET A 38 2.24 13.48 -8.60
CA MET A 38 3.12 14.03 -7.57
C MET A 38 4.59 13.67 -7.76
N LYS A 39 4.94 12.93 -8.83
CA LYS A 39 6.31 12.51 -9.17
C LYS A 39 7.00 11.73 -8.04
N VAL A 40 6.26 10.84 -7.40
CA VAL A 40 6.79 9.96 -6.38
C VAL A 40 7.85 9.05 -7.01
N THR A 41 9.06 9.06 -6.45
CA THR A 41 10.18 8.23 -6.95
C THR A 41 10.35 6.95 -6.13
N HIS A 42 10.06 7.02 -4.84
CA HIS A 42 10.18 5.93 -3.87
C HIS A 42 8.94 5.92 -2.99
N MET A 43 8.27 4.78 -2.92
CA MET A 43 7.11 4.61 -2.06
C MET A 43 7.47 3.66 -0.92
N PHE A 44 7.39 4.18 0.29
CA PHE A 44 7.58 3.44 1.53
C PHE A 44 6.27 3.31 2.29
N ARG A 45 5.84 2.08 2.56
CA ARG A 45 4.64 1.78 3.35
C ARG A 45 4.77 0.43 4.04
N GLY A 46 3.86 0.12 4.95
CA GLY A 46 3.87 -1.16 5.65
C GLY A 46 3.66 -2.36 4.71
N GLU A 47 4.25 -3.51 5.08
CA GLU A 47 4.20 -4.78 4.34
C GLU A 47 2.81 -5.38 4.17
N GLU A 48 1.82 -4.96 4.96
CA GLU A 48 0.44 -5.41 4.78
C GLU A 48 -0.14 -5.02 3.42
N TRP A 49 0.46 -4.03 2.75
CA TRP A 49 0.05 -3.55 1.44
C TRP A 49 0.72 -4.27 0.25
N ILE A 50 1.51 -5.32 0.49
CA ILE A 50 2.19 -6.07 -0.58
C ILE A 50 1.18 -6.68 -1.57
N SER A 51 0.04 -7.20 -1.09
CA SER A 51 -1.01 -7.78 -1.94
C SER A 51 -1.63 -6.78 -2.92
N SER A 52 -1.44 -5.48 -2.71
CA SER A 52 -1.93 -4.42 -3.59
C SER A 52 -1.02 -4.13 -4.78
N ILE A 53 0.23 -4.61 -4.73
CA ILE A 53 1.24 -4.37 -5.78
C ILE A 53 0.83 -4.89 -7.15
N PRO A 54 0.36 -6.13 -7.33
CA PRO A 54 -0.05 -6.59 -8.65
C PRO A 54 -1.13 -5.68 -9.27
N LYS A 55 -2.08 -5.20 -8.47
CA LYS A 55 -3.14 -4.28 -8.92
C LYS A 55 -2.54 -2.96 -9.41
N GLN A 56 -1.68 -2.33 -8.62
CA GLN A 56 -1.01 -1.07 -8.98
C GLN A 56 -0.13 -1.23 -10.24
N VAL A 57 0.58 -2.35 -10.37
CA VAL A 57 1.41 -2.66 -11.55
C VAL A 57 0.57 -2.80 -12.81
N LEU A 58 -0.54 -3.54 -12.75
CA LEU A 58 -1.43 -3.72 -13.89
C LEU A 58 -2.11 -2.40 -14.28
N THR A 59 -2.59 -1.62 -13.32
CA THR A 59 -3.18 -0.28 -13.57
C THR A 59 -2.17 0.66 -14.22
N ALA A 60 -0.94 0.75 -13.68
CA ALA A 60 0.10 1.62 -14.24
C ALA A 60 0.49 1.20 -15.67
N ARG A 61 0.63 -0.11 -15.92
CA ARG A 61 0.90 -0.63 -17.27
C ARG A 61 -0.19 -0.26 -18.26
N ALA A 62 -1.46 -0.40 -17.86
CA ALA A 62 -2.60 -0.05 -18.71
C ALA A 62 -2.63 1.46 -19.04
N LEU A 63 -2.16 2.30 -18.13
CA LEU A 63 -2.11 3.76 -18.28
C LEU A 63 -0.78 4.27 -18.89
N GLY A 64 0.19 3.39 -19.15
CA GLY A 64 1.53 3.80 -19.63
C GLY A 64 2.34 4.61 -18.61
N ILE A 65 2.08 4.41 -17.31
CA ILE A 65 2.69 5.15 -16.20
C ILE A 65 3.92 4.39 -15.68
N GLU A 66 5.01 5.10 -15.42
CA GLU A 66 6.17 4.57 -14.69
C GLU A 66 5.88 4.55 -13.18
N LEU A 67 6.14 3.42 -12.55
CA LEU A 67 5.93 3.23 -11.11
C LEU A 67 7.16 3.60 -10.29
N PRO A 68 6.98 4.08 -9.04
CA PRO A 68 8.08 4.30 -8.12
C PRO A 68 8.77 2.99 -7.69
N ARG A 69 9.92 3.12 -7.05
CA ARG A 69 10.57 2.01 -6.35
C ARG A 69 9.87 1.73 -5.03
N TYR A 70 9.52 0.46 -4.79
CA TYR A 70 8.76 0.05 -3.60
C TYR A 70 9.64 -0.42 -2.44
N GLY A 71 9.41 0.14 -1.26
CA GLY A 71 10.00 -0.28 0.02
C GLY A 71 8.93 -0.64 1.04
N HIS A 72 8.61 -1.92 1.19
CA HIS A 72 7.65 -2.39 2.18
C HIS A 72 8.32 -2.60 3.55
N LEU A 73 7.92 -1.81 4.53
CA LEU A 73 8.46 -1.77 5.89
C LEU A 73 7.85 -2.90 6.74
N PRO A 74 8.64 -3.52 7.64
CA PRO A 74 8.11 -4.52 8.56
C PRO A 74 7.09 -3.93 9.53
N LEU A 75 6.15 -4.77 9.99
CA LEU A 75 5.18 -4.35 11.00
C LEU A 75 5.85 -4.13 12.36
N ILE A 76 5.37 -3.14 13.09
CA ILE A 76 5.67 -3.01 14.51
C ILE A 76 4.85 -4.08 15.24
N LEU A 77 5.54 -4.89 16.03
CA LEU A 77 4.93 -5.97 16.80
C LEU A 77 4.83 -5.57 18.28
N GLY A 78 3.76 -6.04 18.93
CA GLY A 78 3.64 -6.00 20.38
C GLY A 78 4.58 -7.00 21.05
N THR A 79 4.60 -6.98 22.39
CA THR A 79 5.36 -7.95 23.21
C THR A 79 4.89 -9.40 22.98
N ASP A 80 3.65 -9.58 22.54
CA ASP A 80 3.05 -10.86 22.15
C ASP A 80 3.41 -11.31 20.72
N ARG A 81 4.28 -10.57 20.02
CA ARG A 81 4.68 -10.74 18.61
C ARG A 81 3.53 -10.65 17.61
N LYS A 82 2.34 -10.19 18.03
CA LYS A 82 1.25 -9.89 17.10
C LYS A 82 1.40 -8.47 16.58
N LYS A 83 0.73 -8.17 15.45
CA LYS A 83 0.64 -6.81 14.92
C LYS A 83 0.15 -5.88 16.02
N LEU A 84 0.89 -4.81 16.26
CA LEU A 84 0.48 -3.81 17.23
C LEU A 84 -0.85 -3.21 16.79
N SER A 85 -1.81 -3.16 17.71
CA SER A 85 -3.16 -2.69 17.42
C SER A 85 -3.71 -1.89 18.61
N LYS A 86 -4.69 -1.03 18.34
CA LYS A 86 -5.36 -0.24 19.39
C LYS A 86 -5.89 -1.10 20.54
N ARG A 87 -6.30 -2.35 20.27
CA ARG A 87 -6.82 -3.29 21.28
C ARG A 87 -5.78 -3.79 22.28
N ASN A 88 -4.49 -3.74 21.92
CA ASN A 88 -3.39 -4.30 22.72
C ASN A 88 -2.58 -3.23 23.46
N GLY A 89 -3.14 -2.05 23.71
CA GLY A 89 -2.50 -1.03 24.56
C GLY A 89 -2.30 0.36 23.93
N ASP A 90 -3.04 0.65 22.87
CA ASP A 90 -3.15 1.97 22.22
C ASP A 90 -1.85 2.55 21.63
N VAL A 91 -1.88 2.91 20.36
CA VAL A 91 -0.78 3.61 19.67
C VAL A 91 -1.34 4.72 18.82
N SER A 92 -1.97 5.69 19.48
CA SER A 92 -1.90 7.06 18.97
C SER A 92 -0.52 7.61 19.30
N VAL A 93 0.03 8.45 18.42
CA VAL A 93 1.25 9.21 18.73
C VAL A 93 1.02 10.11 19.95
N ASP A 94 -0.18 10.67 20.07
CA ASP A 94 -0.55 11.60 21.15
C ASP A 94 -0.45 10.95 22.54
N ASN A 95 -0.77 9.66 22.67
CA ASN A 95 -0.69 8.94 23.94
C ASN A 95 0.72 8.89 24.54
N PHE A 96 1.76 9.08 23.70
CA PHE A 96 3.16 9.15 24.16
C PHE A 96 3.55 10.57 24.58
N LEU A 97 2.83 11.60 24.13
CA LEU A 97 3.05 13.00 24.51
C LEU A 97 2.31 13.35 25.82
N GLU A 98 1.18 12.68 26.08
CA GLU A 98 0.38 12.87 27.30
C GLU A 98 0.94 12.16 28.54
N LYS A 99 2.00 11.36 28.39
CA LYS A 99 2.71 10.68 29.48
C LYS A 99 4.00 11.40 29.85
#